data_AF-A0A2M8NEH3-F1
#
_entry.id   AF-A0A2M8NEH3-F1
#
_cell.length_a   1.000
_cell.length_b   1.000
_cell.length_c   1.000
_cell.angle_alpha   90.00
_cell.angle_beta   90.00
_cell.angle_gamma   90.00
#
_symmetry.space_group_name_H-M   'P 1'
#
loop_
_entity.id
_entity.type
_entity.pdbx_description
1 polymer ?
#
loop_
_entity_poly.entity_id
_entity_poly.type
_entity_poly.pdbx_seq_one_letter_code
_entity_poly.pdbx_strand_id
1 'polypeptide(L)'
;VAVDFLNWWYLPETQLEFARRGGNPVVASVVNDPGFNDINPWNRAYAYMLTDGRALDFWHEPNYSEMLAVQQEGFTAFVSGQVNDPMNTLSWIACRQQAILY
;
A
#
# COMPACT_ATOMS: atom_id res chain seq x y z
N VAL A 1 15.62 -6.11 23.07
CA VAL A 1 14.16 -5.93 23.21
C VAL A 1 13.46 -5.73 21.87
N ALA A 2 13.68 -4.63 21.13
CA ALA A 2 12.98 -4.42 19.84
C ALA A 2 13.30 -5.50 18.79
N VAL A 3 14.57 -5.85 18.63
CA VAL A 3 15.01 -6.92 17.71
C VAL A 3 14.46 -8.29 18.14
N ASP A 4 14.48 -8.59 19.44
CA ASP A 4 13.95 -9.86 19.96
C ASP A 4 12.44 -9.99 19.70
N PHE A 5 11.70 -8.89 19.83
CA PHE A 5 10.29 -8.84 19.45
C PHE A 5 10.10 -9.09 17.97
N LEU A 6 10.88 -8.46 17.09
CA LEU A 6 10.77 -8.68 15.64
C LEU A 6 11.10 -10.14 15.28
N ASN A 7 12.12 -10.73 15.91
CA ASN A 7 12.46 -12.14 15.71
C ASN A 7 11.28 -13.06 16.05
N TRP A 8 10.56 -12.79 17.14
CA TRP A 8 9.34 -13.52 17.50
C TRP A 8 8.16 -13.21 16.54
N TRP A 9 7.97 -11.93 16.19
CA TRP A 9 6.88 -11.47 15.36
C TRP A 9 6.89 -12.14 13.99
N TYR A 10 8.06 -12.27 13.38
CA TYR A 10 8.23 -12.87 12.06
C TYR A 10 8.28 -14.40 12.02
N LEU A 11 8.09 -15.09 13.16
CA LEU A 11 7.94 -16.54 13.16
C LEU A 11 6.68 -16.95 12.38
N PRO A 12 6.71 -18.06 11.60
CA PRO A 12 5.57 -18.50 10.80
C PRO A 12 4.28 -18.67 11.61
N GLU A 13 4.35 -19.29 12.79
CA GLU A 13 3.21 -19.50 13.68
C GLU A 13 2.60 -18.20 14.20
N THR A 14 3.44 -17.20 14.51
CA THR A 14 2.99 -15.88 14.95
C THR A 14 2.28 -15.14 13.81
N GLN A 15 2.85 -15.17 12.60
CA GLN A 15 2.27 -14.54 11.43
C GLN A 15 1.00 -15.24 10.93
N LEU A 16 0.92 -16.57 11.01
CA LEU A 16 -0.30 -17.34 10.71
C LEU A 16 -1.40 -17.02 11.71
N GLU A 17 -1.07 -16.91 13.00
CA GLU A 17 -2.04 -16.48 14.01
C GLU A 17 -2.51 -15.03 13.79
N PHE A 18 -1.60 -14.13 13.41
CA PHE A 18 -1.94 -12.78 12.98
C PHE A 18 -2.93 -12.81 11.79
N ALA A 19 -2.69 -13.66 10.78
CA ALA A 19 -3.59 -13.83 9.65
C ALA A 19 -4.98 -14.35 10.07
N ARG A 20 -5.04 -15.35 10.96
CA ARG A 20 -6.31 -15.88 11.51
C ARG A 20 -7.12 -14.83 12.26
N ARG A 21 -6.46 -13.84 12.84
CA ARG A 21 -7.10 -12.71 13.53
C ARG A 21 -7.49 -11.56 12.59
N GLY A 22 -7.36 -11.76 11.28
CA GLY A 22 -7.72 -10.79 10.24
C GLY A 22 -6.56 -9.91 9.79
N GLY A 23 -5.32 -10.20 10.23
CA GLY A 23 -4.12 -9.53 9.75
C GLY A 23 -3.73 -9.93 8.33
N ASN A 24 -2.88 -9.10 7.71
CA ASN A 24 -2.33 -9.32 6.38
C ASN A 24 -0.80 -9.46 6.49
N PRO A 25 -0.27 -10.68 6.71
CA PRO A 25 1.17 -10.88 6.78
C PRO A 25 1.81 -10.68 5.40
N VAL A 26 3.04 -10.17 5.36
CA VAL A 26 3.83 -10.00 4.13
C VAL A 26 5.01 -10.97 4.03
N VAL A 27 5.09 -11.92 4.97
CA VAL A 27 6.14 -12.94 4.98
C VAL A 27 5.83 -13.99 3.91
N ALA A 28 6.75 -14.15 2.95
CA ALA A 28 6.54 -15.03 1.80
C ALA A 28 6.23 -16.48 2.19
N SER A 29 6.87 -17.04 3.22
CA SER A 29 6.59 -18.41 3.68
C SER A 29 5.17 -18.58 4.25
N VAL A 30 4.58 -17.50 4.78
CA VAL A 30 3.24 -17.50 5.36
C VAL A 30 2.19 -17.33 4.28
N VAL A 31 2.40 -16.39 3.36
CA VAL A 31 1.48 -16.14 2.23
C VAL A 31 1.41 -17.34 1.28
N ASN A 32 2.51 -18.08 1.13
CA ASN A 32 2.58 -19.29 0.33
C ASN A 32 2.24 -20.59 1.10
N ASP A 33 1.81 -20.49 2.37
CA ASP A 33 1.36 -21.67 3.13
C ASP A 33 0.11 -22.28 2.45
N PRO A 34 0.03 -23.62 2.30
CA PRO A 34 -1.11 -24.27 1.63
C PRO A 34 -2.47 -23.94 2.25
N GLY A 35 -2.53 -23.68 3.55
CA GLY A 35 -3.76 -23.34 4.27
C GLY A 35 -4.07 -21.84 4.28
N PHE A 36 -3.16 -20.97 3.83
CA PHE A 36 -3.33 -19.52 3.92
C PHE A 36 -4.59 -19.02 3.22
N ASN A 37 -4.86 -19.55 2.02
CA ASN A 37 -6.00 -19.16 1.19
C ASN A 37 -7.37 -19.49 1.79
N ASP A 38 -7.41 -20.36 2.79
CA ASP A 38 -8.64 -20.82 3.43
C ASP A 38 -8.86 -20.18 4.81
N ILE A 39 -7.90 -19.37 5.31
CA ILE A 39 -8.03 -18.67 6.60
C ILE A 39 -9.14 -17.60 6.55
N ASN A 40 -9.11 -16.74 5.53
CA ASN A 40 -10.09 -15.67 5.34
C ASN A 40 -10.53 -15.59 3.87
N PRO A 41 -11.77 -15.12 3.58
CA PRO A 41 -12.27 -15.05 2.21
C PRO A 41 -11.45 -14.14 1.28
N TRP A 42 -10.74 -13.14 1.80
CA TRP A 42 -9.91 -12.22 1.00
C TRP A 42 -8.48 -12.72 0.75
N ASN A 43 -8.02 -13.78 1.44
CA ASN A 43 -6.61 -14.17 1.40
C ASN A 43 -6.12 -14.56 0.00
N ARG A 44 -6.99 -15.15 -0.83
CA ARG A 44 -6.68 -15.47 -2.23
C ARG A 44 -6.38 -14.22 -3.05
N ALA A 45 -7.20 -13.18 -2.90
CA ALA A 45 -7.00 -11.90 -3.59
C ALA A 45 -5.75 -11.18 -3.06
N TYR A 46 -5.55 -11.22 -1.75
CA TYR A 46 -4.38 -10.63 -1.11
C TYR A 46 -3.07 -11.29 -1.57
N ALA A 47 -2.97 -12.62 -1.52
CA ALA A 47 -1.81 -13.36 -2.00
C ALA A 47 -1.54 -13.08 -3.48
N TYR A 48 -2.60 -12.99 -4.30
CA TYR A 48 -2.49 -12.59 -5.69
C TYR A 48 -1.91 -11.18 -5.87
N MET A 49 -2.35 -10.19 -5.10
CA MET A 49 -1.84 -8.81 -5.17
C MET A 49 -0.35 -8.70 -4.83
N LEU A 50 0.16 -9.58 -3.95
CA LEU A 50 1.57 -9.58 -3.56
C LEU A 50 2.51 -10.23 -4.59
N THR A 51 1.99 -10.81 -5.66
CA THR A 51 2.83 -11.36 -6.72
C THR A 51 3.53 -10.27 -7.54
N ASP A 52 4.68 -10.63 -8.11
CA ASP A 52 5.54 -9.67 -8.82
C ASP A 52 4.79 -8.87 -9.90
N GLY A 53 5.09 -7.58 -9.97
CA GLY A 53 4.52 -6.64 -10.92
C GLY A 53 3.08 -6.17 -10.64
N ARG A 54 2.46 -6.52 -9.50
CA ARG A 54 1.08 -6.10 -9.19
C ARG A 54 0.96 -5.02 -8.13
N ALA A 55 1.72 -5.14 -7.05
CA ALA A 55 1.81 -4.13 -6.01
C ALA A 55 3.20 -3.48 -6.05
N LEU A 56 3.22 -2.16 -5.94
CA LEU A 56 4.43 -1.38 -5.71
C LEU A 56 4.27 -0.67 -4.37
N ASP A 57 5.37 -0.58 -3.62
CA ASP A 57 5.38 0.17 -2.38
C ASP A 57 5.32 1.69 -2.64
N PHE A 58 5.00 2.44 -1.61
CA PHE A 58 5.02 3.90 -1.67
C PHE A 58 6.43 4.42 -1.94
N TRP A 59 6.50 5.64 -2.50
CA TRP A 59 7.78 6.22 -2.87
C TRP A 59 8.54 6.65 -1.61
N HIS A 60 9.78 6.18 -1.46
CA HIS A 60 10.68 6.54 -0.36
C HIS A 60 11.36 7.89 -0.57
N GLU A 61 10.58 8.92 -0.88
CA GLU A 61 11.06 10.30 -1.04
C GLU A 61 10.65 11.14 0.21
N PRO A 62 11.56 11.92 0.83
CA PRO A 62 11.29 12.68 2.06
C PRO A 62 10.03 13.58 2.05
N ASN A 63 9.75 14.24 0.94
CA ASN A 63 8.61 15.12 0.67
C ASN A 63 7.41 14.37 0.05
N TYR A 64 7.41 13.03 0.01
CA TYR A 64 6.32 12.23 -0.59
C TYR A 64 4.94 12.57 -0.03
N SER A 65 4.83 12.83 1.28
CA SER A 65 3.55 13.21 1.90
C SER A 65 3.00 14.53 1.37
N GLU A 66 3.86 15.50 1.08
CA GLU A 66 3.45 16.80 0.52
C GLU A 66 3.00 16.64 -0.93
N MET A 67 3.73 15.84 -1.71
CA MET A 67 3.34 15.49 -3.07
C MET A 67 2.00 14.74 -3.13
N LEU A 68 1.78 13.82 -2.18
CA LEU A 68 0.54 13.07 -2.07
C LEU A 68 -0.64 13.96 -1.71
N ALA A 69 -0.46 14.93 -0.81
CA ALA A 69 -1.50 15.89 -0.43
C ALA A 69 -1.98 16.73 -1.63
N VAL A 70 -1.04 17.24 -2.44
CA VAL A 70 -1.36 17.95 -3.69
C VAL A 70 -2.13 17.06 -4.67
N GLN A 71 -1.71 15.80 -4.84
CA GLN A 71 -2.40 14.88 -5.72
C GLN A 71 -3.83 14.58 -5.24
N GLN A 72 -4.02 14.41 -3.93
CA GLN A 72 -5.35 14.20 -3.33
C GLN A 72 -6.25 15.41 -3.53
N GLU A 73 -5.73 16.63 -3.42
CA GLU A 73 -6.47 17.87 -3.71
C GLU A 73 -6.97 17.90 -5.15
N GLY A 74 -6.06 17.71 -6.12
CA GLY A 74 -6.41 17.73 -7.54
C GLY A 74 -7.42 16.64 -7.92
N PHE A 75 -7.21 15.41 -7.45
CA PHE A 75 -8.16 14.31 -7.71
C PHE A 75 -9.52 14.56 -7.05
N THR A 76 -9.55 15.09 -5.83
CA THR A 76 -10.80 15.41 -5.13
C THR A 76 -11.57 16.52 -5.85
N ALA A 77 -10.89 17.56 -6.31
CA ALA A 77 -11.49 18.65 -7.07
C ALA A 77 -12.12 18.14 -8.39
N PHE A 78 -11.45 17.20 -9.07
CA PHE A 78 -12.00 16.59 -10.28
C PHE A 78 -13.19 15.67 -9.98
N VAL A 79 -13.06 14.74 -9.04
CA VAL A 79 -14.12 13.78 -8.70
C VAL A 79 -15.38 14.47 -8.15
N SER A 80 -15.22 15.61 -7.47
CA SER A 80 -16.35 16.42 -6.97
C SER A 80 -16.97 17.35 -8.01
N GLY A 81 -16.41 17.45 -9.22
CA GLY A 81 -16.88 18.32 -10.29
C GLY A 81 -16.53 19.81 -10.14
N GLN A 82 -15.67 20.17 -9.17
CA GLN A 82 -15.14 21.53 -9.05
C GLN A 82 -14.25 21.90 -10.25
N VAL A 83 -13.53 20.91 -10.79
CA VAL A 83 -12.81 20.99 -12.05
C VAL A 83 -13.31 19.86 -12.94
N ASN A 84 -13.53 20.13 -14.23
CA ASN A 84 -14.11 19.16 -15.17
C ASN A 84 -13.17 18.81 -16.33
N ASP A 85 -11.92 19.29 -16.29
CA ASP A 85 -10.88 18.96 -17.25
C ASP A 85 -9.84 18.01 -16.61
N PRO A 86 -9.77 16.74 -17.05
CA PRO A 86 -8.83 15.77 -16.49
C PRO A 86 -7.37 16.08 -16.83
N MET A 87 -7.09 16.59 -18.03
CA MET A 87 -5.71 16.88 -18.46
C MET A 87 -5.16 18.09 -17.73
N ASN A 88 -5.98 19.14 -17.56
CA ASN A 88 -5.63 20.29 -16.75
C ASN A 88 -5.37 19.89 -15.28
N THR A 89 -6.20 19.01 -14.72
CA THR A 89 -6.02 18.50 -13.35
C THR A 89 -4.69 17.77 -13.20
N LEU A 90 -4.39 16.83 -14.10
CA LEU A 90 -3.12 16.10 -14.08
C LEU A 90 -1.91 17.02 -14.25
N SER A 91 -2.00 18.00 -15.15
CA SER A 91 -0.92 18.97 -15.40
C SER A 91 -0.68 19.86 -14.18
N TRP A 92 -1.74 20.29 -13.50
CA TRP A 92 -1.64 21.05 -12.27
C TRP A 92 -0.97 20.23 -11.15
N ILE A 93 -1.40 18.97 -10.94
CA ILE A 93 -0.79 18.08 -9.94
C ILE A 93 0.72 17.93 -10.23
N ALA A 94 1.09 17.61 -11.47
CA ALA A 94 2.48 17.42 -11.85
C ALA A 94 3.34 18.68 -11.63
N CYS A 95 2.82 19.86 -12.01
CA CYS A 95 3.51 21.14 -11.79
C CYS A 95 3.74 21.42 -10.30
N ARG A 96 2.73 21.16 -9.47
CA ARG A 96 2.80 21.37 -8.02
C ARG A 96 3.75 20.38 -7.34
N GLN A 97 3.74 19.10 -7.75
CA GLN A 97 4.70 18.10 -7.28
C GLN A 97 6.14 18.46 -7.70
N GLN A 98 6.33 18.93 -8.93
CA GLN A 98 7.64 19.38 -9.41
C GLN A 98 8.19 20.54 -8.56
N ALA A 99 7.36 21.50 -8.15
CA ALA A 99 7.75 22.62 -7.30
C ALA A 99 8.01 22.23 -5.83
N ILE A 100 7.57 21.05 -5.39
CA ILE A 100 7.94 20.48 -4.08
C ILE A 100 9.31 19.83 -4.15
N LEU A 101 9.64 19.22 -5.29
CA LEU A 101 10.91 18.53 -5.51
C LEU A 101 12.07 19.48 -5.83
N TYR A 102 11.81 20.63 -6.47
CA TYR A 102 12.81 21.57 -6.99
C TYR A 102 12.36 23.03 -6.89
#